data_AF-A0A1Y2I700-F1
#
_entry.id   AF-A0A1Y2I700-F1
#
_cell.length_a   1.000
_cell.length_b   1.000
_cell.length_c   1.000
_cell.angle_alpha   90.00
_cell.angle_beta   90.00
_cell.angle_gamma   90.00
#
_symmetry.space_group_name_H-M   'P 1'
#
loop_
_entity.id
_entity.type
_entity.pdbx_description
1 polymer ?
#
loop_
_entity_poly.entity_id
_entity_poly.type
_entity_poly.pdbx_seq_one_letter_code
_entity_poly.pdbx_strand_id
1 'polypeptide(L)' 'GKVYVDTALCFGLTSSAGVFGSIADMLVAIYHTYGFGSIRKWVNDFFVIRLP' A
#
# COMPACT_ATOMS: atom_id res chain seq x y z
N GLY A 1 35.15 9.26 3.73
CA GLY A 1 34.07 8.27 3.87
C GLY A 1 32.99 8.57 2.86
N LYS A 2 32.26 7.57 2.36
CA LYS A 2 31.11 7.77 1.47
C LYS A 2 29.82 7.75 2.30
N VAL A 3 28.87 8.63 1.96
CA VAL A 3 27.51 8.63 2.52
C VAL A 3 26.60 7.99 1.47
N TYR A 4 25.74 7.08 1.92
CA TYR A 4 24.74 6.42 1.09
C TYR A 4 23.36 6.90 1.54
N VAL A 5 22.52 7.20 0.57
CA VAL A 5 21.14 7.67 0.78
C VAL A 5 20.22 6.75 -0.01
N ASP A 6 19.29 6.12 0.67
CA ASP A 6 18.26 5.31 0.03
C ASP A 6 17.22 6.22 -0.63
N THR A 7 16.96 6.01 -1.92
CA THR A 7 15.95 6.75 -2.69
C THR A 7 14.58 6.06 -2.71
N ALA A 8 14.51 4.87 -2.10
CA ALA A 8 13.30 4.09 -1.91
C ALA A 8 13.16 3.72 -0.43
N LEU A 9 11.93 3.40 -0.04
CA LEU A 9 11.65 2.97 1.32
C LEU A 9 12.29 1.61 1.59
N CYS A 10 13.17 1.54 2.60
CA CYS A 10 13.89 0.31 2.89
C CYS A 10 12.98 -0.74 3.55
N PHE A 11 13.23 -2.00 3.23
CA PHE A 11 12.63 -3.13 3.92
C PHE A 11 13.14 -3.24 5.36
N GLY A 12 12.28 -3.66 6.29
CA GLY A 12 12.63 -3.85 7.70
C GLY A 12 12.68 -2.58 8.55
N LEU A 13 12.53 -1.38 7.96
CA LEU A 13 12.32 -0.17 8.74
C LEU A 13 10.96 -0.23 9.45
N THR A 14 10.92 0.17 10.72
CA THR A 14 9.69 0.20 11.52
C THR A 14 8.59 1.04 10.87
N SER A 15 8.96 2.14 10.19
CA SER A 15 8.02 3.01 9.46
C SER A 15 7.55 2.44 8.12
N SER A 16 8.21 1.40 7.60
CA SER A 16 8.00 0.91 6.24
C SER A 16 6.54 0.48 5.99
N ALA A 17 5.98 -0.27 6.94
CA ALA A 17 4.59 -0.72 6.88
C ALA A 17 3.58 0.44 6.92
N GLY A 18 3.86 1.51 7.67
CA GLY A 18 2.97 2.67 7.74
C GLY A 18 2.97 3.52 6.46
N VAL A 19 4.16 3.75 5.89
CA VAL A 19 4.31 4.50 4.63
C VAL A 19 3.65 3.74 3.48
N PHE A 20 3.95 2.45 3.33
CA PHE A 20 3.27 1.62 2.32
C PHE A 20 1.77 1.52 2.61
N GLY A 21 1.41 1.41 3.89
CA GLY A 21 0.04 1.42 4.38
C GLY A 21 -0.78 2.57 3.78
N SER A 22 -0.26 3.80 3.90
CA SER A 22 -0.93 5.02 3.41
C SER A 22 -1.10 5.04 1.89
N ILE A 23 -0.08 4.60 1.14
CA ILE A 23 -0.16 4.49 -0.33
C ILE A 23 -1.25 3.49 -0.73
N ALA A 24 -1.30 2.36 -0.04
CA ALA A 24 -2.28 1.32 -0.32
C ALA A 24 -3.71 1.73 0.13
N ASP A 25 -3.88 2.60 1.13
CA ASP A 25 -5.19 3.20 1.45
C ASP A 25 -5.69 4.10 0.30
N MET A 26 -4.80 4.93 -0.27
CA MET A 26 -5.10 5.72 -1.47
C MET A 26 -5.54 4.82 -2.63
N LEU A 27 -4.86 3.69 -2.87
CA LEU A 27 -5.26 2.73 -3.89
C LEU A 27 -6.67 2.19 -3.65
N VAL A 28 -6.99 1.75 -2.42
CA VAL A 28 -8.34 1.28 -2.07
C VAL A 28 -9.40 2.35 -2.33
N ALA A 29 -9.12 3.61 -1.96
CA ALA A 29 -10.01 4.73 -2.22
C ALA A 29 -10.27 4.92 -3.73
N ILE A 30 -9.22 4.87 -4.55
CA ILE A 30 -9.35 4.92 -6.02
C ILE A 30 -10.24 3.78 -6.50
N TYR A 31 -9.95 2.54 -6.12
CA TYR A 31 -10.76 1.40 -6.55
C TYR A 31 -12.25 1.53 -6.17
N HIS A 32 -12.54 2.03 -4.97
CA HIS A 32 -13.91 2.33 -4.58
C HIS A 32 -14.58 3.38 -5.48
N THR A 33 -13.87 4.44 -5.88
CA THR A 33 -14.42 5.44 -6.82
C THR A 33 -14.71 4.86 -8.22
N TYR A 34 -14.00 3.81 -8.63
CA TYR A 34 -14.23 3.10 -9.89
C TYR A 34 -15.27 1.96 -9.77
N GLY A 35 -15.98 1.86 -8.65
CA GLY A 35 -17.06 0.89 -8.45
C GLY A 35 -16.62 -0.47 -7.91
N PHE A 36 -15.36 -0.63 -7.49
CA PHE A 36 -14.92 -1.86 -6.83
C PHE A 36 -15.23 -1.78 -5.33
N GLY A 37 -16.24 -2.51 -4.86
CA GLY A 37 -16.76 -2.38 -3.49
C GLY A 37 -16.17 -3.35 -2.46
N SER A 38 -15.88 -4.59 -2.84
CA SER A 38 -15.47 -5.65 -1.90
C SER A 38 -13.95 -5.76 -1.81
N ILE A 39 -13.30 -4.72 -1.28
CA ILE A 39 -11.85 -4.67 -1.09
C ILE A 39 -11.53 -4.58 0.41
N ARG A 40 -10.71 -5.51 0.91
CA ARG A 40 -10.05 -5.41 2.22
C ARG A 40 -8.55 -5.35 2.03
N LYS A 41 -7.87 -4.65 2.91
CA LYS A 41 -6.44 -4.39 2.84
C LYS A 41 -5.78 -4.64 4.20
N TRP A 42 -4.54 -5.13 4.18
CA TRP A 42 -3.64 -5.13 5.33
C TRP A 42 -2.21 -4.84 4.86
N VAL A 43 -1.71 -3.64 5.17
CA VAL A 43 -0.40 -3.13 4.70
C VAL A 43 -0.25 -3.29 3.18
N ASN A 44 0.41 -4.35 2.69
CA ASN A 44 0.64 -4.65 1.29
C ASN A 44 -0.26 -5.73 0.70
N ASP A 45 -1.06 -6.40 1.52
CA ASP A 45 -1.96 -7.46 1.09
C ASP A 45 -3.35 -6.90 0.81
N PHE A 46 -3.94 -7.33 -0.30
CA PHE A 46 -5.27 -6.94 -0.73
C PHE A 46 -6.12 -8.19 -0.95
N PHE A 47 -7.33 -8.17 -0.43
CA PHE A 47 -8.34 -9.16 -0.66
C PHE A 47 -9.50 -8.51 -1.40
N VAL A 48 -9.72 -8.94 -2.64
CA VAL A 48 -10.71 -8.36 -3.55
C VAL A 48 -11.66 -9.44 -4.01
N ILE A 49 -12.96 -9.20 -3.86
CA ILE A 49 -14.01 -10.06 -4.43
C ILE A 49 -14.70 -9.30 -5.56
N ARG A 50 -14.72 -9.90 -6.75
CA ARG A 50 -15.48 -9.42 -7.91
C ARG A 50 -16.38 -10.54 -8.41
N LEU A 51 -17.67 -10.24 -8.55
CA LEU A 51 -18.66 -11.14 -9.15
C LEU A 51 -18.89 -10.75 -10.63
N PRO A 52 -19.41 -11.67 -11.47
CA PRO A 52 -19.76 -11.39 -12.87
C PRO A 52 -20.73 -10.22 -13.02
#